data_AF-A0A395Y8X7-F1
#
_entry.id   AF-A0A395Y8X7-F1
#
_cell.length_a   1.000
_cell.length_b   1.000
_cell.length_c   1.000
_cell.angle_alpha   90.00
_cell.angle_beta   90.00
_cell.angle_gamma   90.00
#
_symmetry.space_group_name_H-M   'P 1'
#
loop_
_entity.id
_entity.type
_entity.pdbx_description
1 polymer ?
#
loop_
_entity_poly.entity_id
_entity_poly.type
_entity_poly.pdbx_seq_one_letter_code
_entity_poly.pdbx_strand_id
1 'polypeptide(L)'
;MYVLGGICFVFFYIQGESMGWQEPVWKQTLRCTVFVTAGEFITGIIVNKWLHYSVWDYSQMPLQVFGQICVPFMIVFSGLSVLGIFLSGYLAFYLYKEVKPSYHIL
;
A
#
# COMPACT_ATOMS: atom_id res chain seq x y z
N MET A 1 -12.35 -2.34 -0.22
CA MET A 1 -11.33 -3.29 0.33
C MET A 1 -10.57 -3.97 -0.80
N TYR A 2 -11.19 -4.87 -1.60
CA TYR A 2 -10.53 -5.54 -2.73
C TYR A 2 -10.09 -4.58 -3.85
N VAL A 3 -10.96 -3.68 -4.27
CA VAL A 3 -10.65 -2.70 -5.33
C VAL A 3 -9.50 -1.78 -4.90
N LEU A 4 -9.57 -1.23 -3.69
CA LEU A 4 -8.49 -0.41 -3.12
C LEU A 4 -7.17 -1.21 -3.05
N GLY A 5 -7.21 -2.45 -2.56
CA GLY A 5 -6.04 -3.33 -2.52
C GLY A 5 -5.43 -3.55 -3.90
N GLY A 6 -6.28 -3.76 -4.93
CA GLY A 6 -5.84 -3.86 -6.32
C GLY A 6 -5.19 -2.57 -6.83
N ILE A 7 -5.77 -1.41 -6.53
CA ILE A 7 -5.19 -0.09 -6.87
C ILE A 7 -3.82 0.09 -6.19
N CYS A 8 -3.71 -0.25 -4.89
CA CYS A 8 -2.45 -0.20 -4.17
C CYS A 8 -1.42 -1.16 -4.77
N PHE A 9 -1.82 -2.37 -5.15
CA PHE A 9 -0.92 -3.34 -5.77
C PHE A 9 -0.40 -2.87 -7.14
N VAL A 10 -1.26 -2.28 -7.96
CA VAL A 10 -0.86 -1.63 -9.22
C VAL A 10 0.11 -0.48 -8.96
N PHE A 11 -0.14 0.33 -7.93
CA PHE A 11 0.77 1.41 -7.54
C PHE A 11 2.15 0.88 -7.13
N PHE A 12 2.23 -0.24 -6.40
CA PHE A 12 3.51 -0.86 -6.01
C PHE A 12 4.38 -1.21 -7.23
N TYR A 13 3.73 -1.72 -8.29
CA TYR A 13 4.39 -1.99 -9.57
C TYR A 13 4.84 -0.69 -10.25
N ILE A 14 3.92 0.25 -10.50
CA ILE A 14 4.19 1.47 -11.26
C ILE A 14 5.33 2.27 -10.63
N GLN A 15 5.33 2.47 -9.30
CA GLN A 15 6.38 3.23 -8.62
C GLN A 15 7.74 2.55 -8.66
N GLY A 16 7.77 1.21 -8.74
CA GLY A 16 9.00 0.44 -8.82
C GLY A 16 9.57 0.44 -10.23
N GLU A 17 8.71 0.17 -11.21
CA GLU A 17 9.05 0.14 -12.64
C GLU A 17 9.50 1.51 -13.15
N SER A 18 8.80 2.59 -12.78
CA SER A 18 9.18 3.97 -13.17
C SER A 18 10.57 4.38 -12.70
N MET A 19 11.09 3.72 -11.66
CA MET A 19 12.40 4.00 -11.05
C MET A 19 13.41 2.86 -11.32
N GLY A 20 13.07 1.95 -12.25
CA GLY A 20 13.92 0.83 -12.68
C GLY A 20 14.25 -0.16 -11.55
N TRP A 21 13.44 -0.20 -10.49
CA TRP A 21 13.63 -0.99 -9.28
C TRP A 21 14.92 -0.68 -8.48
N GLN A 22 15.71 0.32 -8.89
CA GLN A 22 17.03 0.63 -8.32
C GLN A 22 16.99 1.45 -7.04
N GLU A 23 15.85 2.06 -6.71
CA GLU A 23 15.74 2.83 -5.48
C GLU A 23 15.80 1.94 -4.24
N PRO A 24 16.40 2.44 -3.13
CA PRO A 24 16.37 1.74 -1.86
C PRO A 24 14.95 1.32 -1.45
N VAL A 25 14.78 0.06 -1.07
CA VAL A 25 13.47 -0.52 -0.71
C VAL A 25 12.77 0.29 0.38
N TRP A 26 13.51 0.90 1.32
CA TRP A 26 12.91 1.74 2.37
C TRP A 26 12.21 2.98 1.80
N LYS A 27 12.73 3.60 0.72
CA LYS A 27 12.08 4.75 0.05
C LYS A 27 10.81 4.31 -0.67
N GLN A 28 10.89 3.18 -1.37
CA GLN A 28 9.73 2.59 -2.04
C GLN A 28 8.62 2.26 -1.03
N THR A 29 9.00 1.65 0.09
CA THR A 29 8.10 1.29 1.18
C THR A 29 7.45 2.52 1.79
N LEU A 30 8.20 3.60 2.03
CA LEU A 30 7.66 4.84 2.55
C LEU A 30 6.59 5.42 1.61
N ARG A 31 6.88 5.52 0.31
CA ARG A 31 5.90 6.01 -0.69
C ARG A 31 4.65 5.13 -0.73
N CYS A 32 4.83 3.81 -0.76
CA CYS A 32 3.74 2.85 -0.76
C CYS A 32 2.87 2.95 0.51
N THR A 33 3.51 3.09 1.68
CA THR A 33 2.81 3.22 2.96
C THR A 33 1.97 4.50 3.01
N VAL A 34 2.52 5.63 2.54
CA VAL A 34 1.78 6.90 2.45
C VAL A 34 0.59 6.75 1.52
N PHE A 35 0.78 6.12 0.36
CA PHE A 35 -0.29 5.90 -0.61
C PHE A 35 -1.41 5.00 -0.05
N VAL A 36 -1.06 3.86 0.56
CA VAL A 36 -2.02 2.94 1.18
C VAL A 36 -2.80 3.63 2.29
N THR A 37 -2.10 4.31 3.20
CA THR A 37 -2.72 5.01 4.33
C THR A 37 -3.68 6.11 3.85
N ALA A 38 -3.31 6.87 2.83
CA ALA A 38 -4.17 7.88 2.24
C ALA A 38 -5.42 7.25 1.59
N GLY A 39 -5.23 6.16 0.84
CA GLY A 39 -6.32 5.42 0.19
C GLY A 39 -7.29 4.81 1.20
N GLU A 40 -6.79 4.25 2.29
CA GLU A 40 -7.61 3.76 3.41
C GLU A 40 -8.40 4.88 4.06
N PHE A 41 -7.75 6.01 4.35
CA PHE A 41 -8.42 7.15 4.95
C PHE A 41 -9.57 7.66 4.07
N ILE A 42 -9.31 7.92 2.79
CA ILE A 42 -10.33 8.41 1.84
C ILE A 42 -11.47 7.40 1.72
N THR A 43 -11.15 6.11 1.58
CA THR A 43 -12.16 5.05 1.48
C THR A 43 -12.98 4.96 2.77
N GLY A 44 -12.36 5.07 3.94
CA GLY A 44 -13.03 5.08 5.23
C GLY A 44 -13.99 6.26 5.38
N ILE A 45 -13.58 7.47 4.95
CA ILE A 45 -14.48 8.63 4.95
C ILE A 45 -15.73 8.35 4.08
N ILE A 46 -15.55 7.85 2.86
CA ILE A 46 -16.67 7.55 1.96
C ILE A 46 -17.57 6.46 2.57
N VAL A 47 -17.00 5.33 2.96
CA VAL A 47 -17.77 4.14 3.36
C VAL A 47 -18.38 4.29 4.76
N ASN A 48 -17.69 4.90 5.70
CA ASN A 48 -18.14 4.97 7.09
C ASN A 48 -18.76 6.30 7.46
N LYS A 49 -18.26 7.44 6.94
CA LYS A 49 -18.82 8.75 7.27
C LYS A 49 -19.94 9.17 6.35
N TRP A 50 -19.89 8.84 5.06
CA TRP A 50 -20.96 9.20 4.12
C TRP A 50 -22.00 8.09 3.95
N LEU A 51 -21.56 6.84 3.82
CA LEU A 51 -22.45 5.71 3.57
C LEU A 51 -22.87 4.94 4.84
N HIS A 52 -22.25 5.23 5.99
CA HIS A 52 -22.59 4.65 7.29
C HIS A 52 -22.52 3.11 7.35
N TYR A 53 -21.64 2.47 6.58
CA TYR A 53 -21.50 1.01 6.58
C TYR A 53 -20.66 0.44 7.73
N SER A 54 -19.97 1.30 8.49
CA SER A 54 -19.20 0.92 9.70
C SER A 54 -18.21 -0.23 9.51
N VAL A 55 -17.53 -0.27 8.36
CA VAL A 55 -16.50 -1.27 8.00
C VAL A 55 -15.11 -0.75 8.35
N TRP A 56 -14.27 -1.55 9.00
CA TRP A 56 -12.93 -1.11 9.46
C TRP A 56 -12.98 0.13 10.37
N ASP A 57 -13.83 0.07 11.39
CA ASP A 57 -13.86 1.10 12.43
C ASP A 57 -12.70 0.93 13.41
N TYR A 58 -11.73 1.85 13.35
CA TYR A 58 -10.58 1.91 14.25
C TYR A 58 -10.81 2.85 15.44
N SER A 59 -12.04 3.28 15.73
CA SER A 59 -12.33 4.26 16.79
C SER A 59 -11.85 3.83 18.19
N GLN A 60 -11.70 2.52 18.43
CA GLN A 60 -11.21 1.96 19.70
C GLN A 60 -9.69 1.72 19.72
N MET A 61 -8.98 1.99 18.61
CA MET A 61 -7.54 1.77 18.51
C MET A 61 -6.77 3.02 18.95
N PRO A 62 -5.59 2.84 19.60
CA PRO A 62 -4.74 3.97 19.95
C PRO A 62 -4.17 4.64 18.70
N LEU A 63 -3.93 5.95 18.77
CA LEU A 63 -3.35 6.74 17.68
C LEU A 63 -4.14 6.63 16.37
N GLN A 64 -5.47 6.58 16.47
CA GLN A 64 -6.39 6.62 15.34
C GLN A 64 -6.66 8.05 14.87
N VAL A 65 -7.03 8.17 13.59
CA VAL A 65 -7.53 9.41 12.99
C VAL A 65 -8.94 9.17 12.44
N PHE A 66 -9.93 9.85 13.04
CA PHE A 66 -11.36 9.76 12.73
C PHE A 66 -11.97 8.33 12.72
N GLY A 67 -11.29 7.37 13.33
CA GLY A 67 -11.62 5.95 13.33
C GLY A 67 -11.42 5.28 11.96
N GLN A 68 -10.72 5.92 11.02
CA GLN A 68 -10.58 5.43 9.63
C GLN A 68 -9.20 4.86 9.33
N ILE A 69 -8.17 5.40 9.98
CA ILE A 69 -6.80 4.86 9.96
C ILE A 69 -6.24 4.91 11.38
N CYS A 70 -5.21 4.13 11.66
CA CYS A 70 -4.45 4.24 12.90
C CYS A 70 -3.00 3.78 12.72
N VAL A 71 -2.11 4.31 13.56
CA VAL A 71 -0.66 4.04 13.47
C VAL A 71 -0.32 2.55 13.54
N PRO A 72 -0.90 1.72 14.44
CA PRO A 72 -0.59 0.29 14.48
C PRO A 72 -0.83 -0.43 13.15
N PHE A 73 -1.92 -0.13 12.46
CA PHE A 73 -2.25 -0.76 11.17
C PHE A 73 -1.42 -0.17 10.02
N MET A 74 -1.08 1.12 10.08
CA MET A 74 -0.12 1.70 9.14
C MET A 74 1.24 0.97 9.18
N ILE A 75 1.71 0.58 10.37
CA ILE A 75 2.94 -0.23 10.52
C ILE A 75 2.75 -1.61 9.87
N VAL A 76 1.64 -2.30 10.13
CA VAL A 76 1.35 -3.60 9.52
C VAL A 76 1.30 -3.50 7.99
N PHE A 77 0.62 -2.48 7.46
CA PHE A 77 0.53 -2.26 6.01
C PHE A 77 1.84 -1.79 5.38
N SER A 78 2.75 -1.16 6.14
CA SER A 78 4.10 -0.90 5.64
C SER A 78 4.85 -2.22 5.38
N GLY A 79 4.74 -3.20 6.28
CA GLY A 79 5.30 -4.54 6.06
C GLY A 79 4.65 -5.26 4.88
N LEU A 80 3.32 -5.15 4.74
CA LEU A 80 2.61 -5.71 3.59
C LEU A 80 3.02 -5.01 2.27
N SER A 81 3.33 -3.71 2.31
CA SER A 81 3.81 -2.96 1.16
C SER A 81 5.17 -3.46 0.69
N VAL A 82 6.08 -3.83 1.60
CA VAL A 82 7.35 -4.48 1.24
C VAL A 82 7.09 -5.75 0.43
N LEU A 83 6.23 -6.64 0.95
CA LEU A 83 5.87 -7.88 0.24
C LEU A 83 5.23 -7.57 -1.11
N GLY A 84 4.34 -6.58 -1.17
CA GLY A 84 3.68 -6.12 -2.39
C GLY A 84 4.65 -5.60 -3.45
N ILE A 85 5.65 -4.82 -3.06
CA ILE A 85 6.70 -4.31 -3.96
C ILE A 85 7.43 -5.49 -4.63
N PHE A 86 7.96 -6.42 -3.85
CA PHE A 86 8.66 -7.60 -4.39
C PHE A 86 7.75 -8.44 -5.27
N LEU A 87 6.55 -8.77 -4.78
CA LEU A 87 5.60 -9.61 -5.51
C LEU A 87 5.20 -8.97 -6.84
N SER A 88 4.92 -7.68 -6.85
CA SER A 88 4.51 -6.95 -8.06
C SER A 88 5.58 -7.00 -9.17
N GLY A 89 6.85 -6.74 -8.83
CA GLY A 89 7.94 -6.81 -9.79
C GLY A 89 8.24 -8.25 -10.27
N TYR A 90 8.18 -9.24 -9.39
CA TYR A 90 8.37 -10.64 -9.80
C TYR A 90 7.21 -11.16 -10.66
N LEU A 91 5.96 -10.79 -10.34
CA LEU A 91 4.83 -11.14 -11.20
C LEU A 91 4.97 -10.50 -12.58
N ALA A 92 5.40 -9.25 -12.67
CA ALA A 92 5.63 -8.60 -13.95
C ALA A 92 6.71 -9.32 -14.78
N PHE A 93 7.83 -9.70 -14.13
CA PHE A 93 8.85 -10.52 -14.75
C PHE A 93 8.31 -11.88 -15.26
N TYR A 94 7.56 -12.63 -14.43
CA TYR A 94 7.12 -13.97 -14.80
C TYR A 94 5.99 -13.98 -15.84
N LEU A 95 5.00 -13.10 -15.67
CA LEU A 95 3.77 -13.05 -16.48
C LEU A 95 3.97 -12.26 -17.78
N TYR A 96 4.60 -11.10 -17.70
CA TYR A 96 4.76 -10.18 -18.84
C TYR A 96 6.15 -10.25 -19.48
N LYS A 97 7.07 -11.09 -18.95
CA LYS A 97 8.44 -11.26 -19.46
C LYS A 97 9.24 -9.95 -19.47
N GLU A 98 8.93 -9.05 -18.54
CA GLU A 98 9.68 -7.82 -18.33
C GLU A 98 11.10 -8.09 -17.83
N VAL A 99 11.92 -7.05 -17.74
CA VAL A 99 13.26 -7.16 -17.19
C VAL A 99 13.18 -7.56 -15.71
N LYS A 100 14.02 -8.51 -15.30
CA LYS A 100 14.06 -8.96 -13.90
C LYS A 100 14.33 -7.76 -12.98
N PRO A 101 13.49 -7.51 -11.96
CA PRO A 101 13.71 -6.39 -11.05
C PRO A 101 15.00 -6.61 -10.25
N SER A 102 15.82 -5.57 -10.16
CA SER A 102 17.06 -5.56 -9.37
C SER A 102 16.88 -4.60 -8.21
N TYR A 103 16.60 -5.15 -7.03
CA TYR A 103 16.28 -4.37 -5.83
C TYR A 103 17.53 -3.94 -5.07
N HIS A 104 17.57 -2.66 -4.68
CA HIS A 104 18.57 -2.12 -3.79
C HIS A 104 18.07 -2.15 -2.34
N ILE A 105 18.70 -2.96 -1.47
CA ILE A 105 18.18 -3.19 -0.12
C ILE A 105 18.48 -2.02 0.83
N LEU A 106 19.61 -1.33 0.71
CA LEU A 106 20.05 -0.25 1.63
C LEU A 106 20.62 0.98 0.93
#